data_AF-A0A1W1C8B7-F1
#
_entry.id   AF-A0A1W1C8B7-F1
#
_cell.length_a   1.000
_cell.length_b   1.000
_cell.length_c   1.000
_cell.angle_alpha   90.00
_cell.angle_beta   90.00
_cell.angle_gamma   90.00
#
_symmetry.space_group_name_H-M   'P 1'
#
loop_
_entity.id
_entity.type
_entity.pdbx_description
1 polymer ?
#
loop_
_entity_poly.entity_id
_entity_poly.type
_entity_poly.pdbx_seq_one_letter_code
_entity_poly.pdbx_strand_id
1 'polypeptide(L)'
;MGTLNLKVDEKNLLSEKQRIWNQLNENRLLRQKKEECRKGRFLHEKCYTFKNESYYKILRMMGEYYIKISDYEKIGLKQSTVTLYSYTFHGLKTMKCYAKFTKYSDKLFITQATTRDYFKMYDLEKE
;
A
#
# COMPACT_ATOMS: atom_id res chain seq x y z
N MET A 1 42.97 -43.48 -17.18
CA MET A 1 42.57 -42.09 -17.49
C MET A 1 41.05 -42.04 -17.60
N GLY A 2 40.36 -41.62 -16.55
CA GLY A 2 38.89 -41.49 -16.54
C GLY A 2 38.53 -40.01 -16.43
N THR A 3 38.03 -39.42 -17.51
CA THR A 3 37.55 -38.04 -17.55
C THR A 3 36.27 -37.91 -16.72
N LEU A 4 36.35 -37.19 -15.60
CA LEU A 4 35.20 -36.86 -14.76
C LEU A 4 34.24 -35.92 -15.50
N ASN A 5 32.94 -36.23 -15.37
CA ASN A 5 31.81 -35.57 -16.00
C ASN A 5 31.67 -34.09 -15.59
N LEU A 6 32.32 -33.18 -16.32
CA LEU A 6 32.23 -31.71 -16.14
C LEU A 6 30.97 -31.06 -16.74
N LYS A 7 30.07 -31.80 -17.38
CA LYS A 7 28.90 -31.23 -18.09
C LYS A 7 27.63 -31.06 -17.25
N VAL A 8 27.58 -31.61 -16.04
CA VAL A 8 26.36 -31.63 -15.20
C VAL A 8 26.23 -30.34 -14.36
N ASP A 9 27.34 -29.67 -14.04
CA ASP A 9 27.33 -28.52 -13.13
C ASP A 9 27.00 -27.19 -13.82
N GLU A 10 27.46 -26.96 -15.06
CA GLU A 10 27.23 -25.69 -15.76
C GLU A 10 25.75 -25.45 -16.09
N LYS A 11 25.00 -26.50 -16.47
CA LYS A 11 23.57 -26.40 -16.77
C LYS A 11 22.74 -26.07 -15.52
N ASN A 12 23.08 -26.69 -14.39
CA ASN A 12 22.41 -26.41 -13.12
C ASN A 12 22.73 -24.98 -12.64
N LEU A 13 23.98 -24.56 -12.74
CA LEU A 13 24.40 -23.20 -12.39
C LEU A 13 23.73 -22.13 -13.27
N LEU A 14 23.56 -22.41 -14.58
CA LEU A 14 22.84 -21.54 -15.50
C LEU A 14 21.37 -21.40 -15.10
N SER A 15 20.72 -22.52 -14.75
CA SER A 15 19.32 -22.58 -14.29
C SER A 15 19.13 -21.80 -12.98
N GLU A 16 20.02 -21.99 -12.01
CA GLU A 16 20.04 -21.28 -10.74
C GLU A 16 20.19 -19.76 -10.95
N LYS A 17 21.13 -19.37 -11.80
CA LYS A 17 21.36 -17.98 -12.17
C LYS A 17 20.13 -17.36 -12.84
N GLN A 18 19.49 -18.09 -13.76
CA GLN A 18 18.25 -17.66 -14.42
C GLN A 18 17.12 -17.42 -13.41
N ARG A 19 16.97 -18.34 -12.44
CA ARG A 19 15.97 -18.25 -11.37
C ARG A 19 16.20 -17.04 -10.47
N ILE A 20 17.44 -16.80 -10.04
CA ILE A 20 17.81 -15.63 -9.24
C ILE A 20 17.53 -14.34 -10.01
N TRP A 21 17.90 -14.29 -11.29
CA TRP A 21 17.62 -13.15 -12.17
C TRP A 21 16.13 -12.86 -12.30
N ASN A 22 15.30 -13.89 -12.51
CA ASN A 22 13.86 -13.72 -12.60
C ASN A 22 13.27 -13.19 -11.29
N GLN A 23 13.70 -13.73 -10.15
CA GLN A 23 13.22 -13.29 -8.84
C GLN A 23 13.62 -11.83 -8.54
N LEU A 24 14.84 -11.42 -8.91
CA LEU A 24 15.28 -10.03 -8.80
C LEU A 24 14.47 -9.11 -9.72
N ASN A 25 14.17 -9.56 -10.93
CA ASN A 25 13.41 -8.78 -11.90
C ASN A 25 11.94 -8.63 -11.48
N GLU A 26 11.31 -9.69 -10.97
CA GLU A 26 9.97 -9.65 -10.36
C GLU A 26 9.93 -8.69 -9.18
N ASN A 27 10.93 -8.73 -8.29
CA ASN A 27 11.05 -7.80 -7.18
C ASN A 27 11.21 -6.35 -7.65
N ARG A 28 11.99 -6.12 -8.73
CA ARG A 28 12.16 -4.79 -9.35
C ARG A 28 10.85 -4.28 -9.93
N LEU A 29 10.14 -5.10 -10.71
CA LEU A 29 8.82 -4.80 -11.27
C LEU A 29 7.80 -4.51 -10.16
N LEU A 30 7.81 -5.28 -9.07
CA LEU A 30 6.97 -5.02 -7.90
C LEU A 30 7.26 -3.68 -7.23
N ARG A 31 8.54 -3.28 -7.13
CA ARG A 31 8.94 -1.97 -6.59
C ARG A 31 8.51 -0.84 -7.52
N GLN A 32 8.80 -0.95 -8.82
CA GLN A 32 8.40 0.03 -9.82
C GLN A 32 6.89 0.21 -9.84
N LYS A 33 6.13 -0.88 -9.86
CA LYS A 33 4.66 -0.83 -9.79
C LYS A 33 4.21 -0.18 -8.47
N LYS A 34 4.81 -0.51 -7.33
CA LYS A 34 4.50 0.16 -6.06
C LYS A 34 4.77 1.67 -6.11
N GLU A 35 5.85 2.11 -6.74
CA GLU A 35 6.22 3.51 -6.89
C GLU A 35 5.31 4.26 -7.88
N GLU A 36 5.00 3.66 -9.03
CA GLU A 36 4.08 4.22 -10.03
C GLU A 36 2.68 4.35 -9.46
N CYS A 37 2.19 3.29 -8.84
CA CYS A 37 0.94 3.35 -8.13
C CYS A 37 1.00 4.42 -7.01
N ARG A 38 2.11 4.57 -6.27
CA ARG A 38 2.28 5.65 -5.27
C ARG A 38 2.19 7.05 -5.89
N LYS A 39 2.76 7.26 -7.08
CA LYS A 39 2.75 8.54 -7.80
C LYS A 39 1.36 8.93 -8.33
N GLY A 40 0.50 7.96 -8.70
CA GLY A 40 -0.86 8.22 -9.19
C GLY A 40 -1.95 8.35 -8.11
N ARG A 41 -1.63 8.16 -6.82
CA ARG A 41 -2.60 7.89 -5.75
C ARG A 41 -3.25 9.11 -5.09
N PHE A 42 -2.61 10.29 -5.16
CA PHE A 42 -3.11 11.54 -4.59
C PHE A 42 -2.63 12.69 -5.47
N LEU A 43 -3.48 13.71 -5.68
CA LEU A 43 -2.98 15.03 -6.07
C LEU A 43 -2.02 15.44 -4.94
N HIS A 44 -0.71 15.44 -5.20
CA HIS A 44 0.33 15.83 -4.23
C HIS A 44 0.17 17.27 -3.72
N GLU A 45 -0.84 18.01 -4.18
CA GLU A 45 -0.85 19.46 -4.10
C GLU A 45 -1.28 20.02 -2.74
N LYS A 46 -1.91 19.23 -1.84
CA LYS A 46 -2.39 19.76 -0.55
C LYS A 46 -2.09 18.84 0.63
N CYS A 47 -0.95 19.08 1.27
CA CYS A 47 -0.68 18.65 2.63
C CYS A 47 -1.41 19.58 3.61
N TYR A 48 -2.17 19.01 4.53
CA TYR A 48 -2.85 19.77 5.57
C TYR A 48 -2.05 19.66 6.86
N THR A 49 -1.88 20.78 7.55
CA THR A 49 -1.15 20.82 8.81
C THR A 49 -2.12 21.07 9.96
N PHE A 50 -2.24 20.12 10.87
CA PHE A 50 -3.01 20.27 12.10
C PHE A 50 -2.08 20.00 13.28
N LYS A 51 -2.01 20.92 14.24
CA LYS A 51 -1.19 20.77 15.46
C LYS A 51 0.27 20.33 15.18
N ASN A 52 0.93 20.95 14.20
CA ASN A 52 2.29 20.63 13.73
C ASN A 52 2.49 19.23 13.14
N GLU A 53 1.41 18.50 12.84
CA GLU A 53 1.46 17.23 12.14
C GLU A 53 0.90 17.39 10.73
N SER A 54 1.46 16.63 9.78
CA SER A 54 1.06 16.67 8.37
C SER A 54 0.11 15.53 8.03
N TYR A 55 -0.90 15.86 7.22
CA TYR A 55 -1.98 14.97 6.86
C TYR A 55 -2.27 15.01 5.35
N TYR A 56 -2.63 13.86 4.79
CA TYR A 56 -3.25 13.74 3.47
C TYR A 56 -4.76 13.73 3.60
N LYS A 57 -5.46 14.51 2.75
CA LYS A 57 -6.91 14.43 2.61
C LYS A 57 -7.29 13.25 1.72
N ILE A 58 -8.22 12.43 2.18
CA ILE A 58 -8.76 11.31 1.41
C ILE A 58 -9.79 11.86 0.44
N LEU A 59 -9.59 11.57 -0.84
CA LEU A 59 -10.49 11.98 -1.90
C LEU A 59 -11.61 10.96 -2.10
N ARG A 60 -12.73 11.42 -2.66
CA ARG A 60 -13.90 10.60 -3.05
C ARG A 60 -14.69 10.00 -1.88
N MET A 61 -14.62 10.61 -0.71
CA MET A 61 -15.56 10.37 0.39
C MET A 61 -16.43 11.62 0.54
N MET A 62 -17.72 11.47 0.89
CA MET A 62 -18.59 12.60 1.20
C MET A 62 -18.07 13.40 2.41
N GLY A 63 -17.54 12.71 3.42
CA GLY A 63 -16.93 13.33 4.58
C GLY A 63 -15.51 13.85 4.33
N GLU A 64 -15.13 14.90 5.06
CA GLU A 64 -13.74 15.36 5.10
C GLU A 64 -12.90 14.46 6.00
N TYR A 65 -12.23 13.48 5.39
CA TYR A 65 -11.31 12.58 6.09
C TYR A 65 -9.86 12.87 5.76
N TYR A 66 -9.02 12.73 6.78
CA TYR A 66 -7.60 12.99 6.75
C TYR A 66 -6.86 11.81 7.37
N ILE A 67 -5.66 11.52 6.88
CA ILE A 67 -4.75 10.51 7.42
C ILE A 67 -3.38 11.13 7.65
N LYS A 68 -2.75 10.84 8.79
CA LYS A 68 -1.37 11.24 9.03
C LYS A 68 -0.45 10.64 7.98
N ILE A 69 0.50 11.43 7.50
CA ILE A 69 1.49 10.95 6.51
C ILE A 69 2.24 9.73 7.06
N SER A 70 2.63 9.75 8.33
CA SER A 70 3.33 8.64 9.00
C SER A 70 2.51 7.35 9.09
N ASP A 71 1.18 7.42 9.15
CA ASP A 71 0.31 6.23 9.14
C ASP A 71 0.03 5.76 7.71
N TYR A 72 -0.06 6.70 6.76
CA TYR A 72 -0.20 6.38 5.34
C TYR A 72 0.98 5.55 4.82
N GLU A 73 2.20 5.88 5.22
CA GLU A 73 3.41 5.17 4.79
C GLU A 73 3.43 3.69 5.20
N LYS A 74 2.67 3.33 6.25
CA LYS A 74 2.55 1.95 6.76
C LYS A 74 1.57 1.11 5.93
N ILE A 75 0.73 1.73 5.09
CA ILE A 75 -0.30 1.02 4.34
C ILE A 75 0.33 0.25 3.18
N GLY A 76 0.17 -1.07 3.23
CA GLY A 76 0.66 -1.99 2.22
C GLY A 76 -0.46 -2.68 1.44
N LEU A 77 -0.10 -3.79 0.81
CA LEU A 77 -1.07 -4.74 0.22
C LEU A 77 -1.79 -5.56 1.29
N LYS A 78 -1.15 -5.73 2.45
CA LYS A 78 -1.77 -6.34 3.63
C LYS A 78 -2.60 -5.30 4.36
N GLN A 79 -3.66 -5.78 5.01
CA GLN A 79 -4.46 -4.97 5.91
C GLN A 79 -3.61 -4.39 7.03
N SER A 80 -3.76 -3.08 7.26
CA SER A 80 -3.09 -2.34 8.32
C SER A 80 -4.12 -1.52 9.09
N THR A 81 -3.96 -1.45 10.40
CA THR A 81 -4.78 -0.56 11.24
C THR A 81 -4.25 0.86 11.10
N VAL A 82 -5.13 1.81 10.74
CA VAL A 82 -4.78 3.22 10.63
C VAL A 82 -5.83 4.09 11.33
N THR A 83 -5.44 5.31 11.68
CA THR A 83 -6.34 6.29 12.29
C THR A 83 -6.75 7.31 11.24
N LEU A 84 -8.06 7.45 11.02
CA LEU A 84 -8.63 8.55 10.27
C LEU A 84 -9.02 9.68 11.20
N TYR A 85 -8.91 10.88 10.65
CA TYR A 85 -9.24 12.12 11.30
C TYR A 85 -10.33 12.80 10.48
N SER A 86 -11.43 13.18 11.11
CA SER A 86 -12.47 14.01 10.48
C SER A 86 -12.52 15.35 11.18
N TYR A 87 -12.41 16.43 10.41
CA TYR A 87 -12.53 17.78 10.93
C TYR A 87 -14.01 18.15 10.99
N THR A 88 -14.51 18.38 12.20
CA THR A 88 -15.91 18.81 12.44
C THR A 88 -15.89 20.13 13.20
N PHE A 89 -17.05 20.79 13.32
CA PHE A 89 -17.17 22.04 14.09
C PHE A 89 -16.69 21.91 15.54
N HIS A 90 -16.78 20.70 16.12
CA HIS A 90 -16.31 20.39 17.48
C HIS A 90 -14.83 19.95 17.54
N GLY A 91 -14.09 20.13 16.45
CA GLY A 91 -12.69 19.76 16.34
C GLY A 91 -12.44 18.44 15.62
N LEU A 92 -11.22 17.92 15.81
CA LEU A 92 -10.69 16.75 15.13
C LEU A 92 -11.18 15.47 15.80
N LYS A 93 -12.17 14.80 15.18
CA LYS A 93 -12.61 13.47 15.62
C LYS A 93 -11.71 12.39 15.00
N THR A 94 -11.47 11.32 15.74
CA THR A 94 -10.63 10.20 15.29
C THR A 94 -11.43 8.92 15.19
N MET A 95 -11.04 8.07 14.25
CA MET A 95 -11.64 6.75 14.05
C MET A 95 -10.57 5.73 13.67
N LYS A 96 -10.59 4.57 14.33
CA LYS A 96 -9.74 3.44 13.95
C LYS A 96 -10.39 2.65 12.82
N CYS A 97 -9.61 2.37 11.79
CA CYS A 97 -10.08 1.68 10.61
C CYS A 97 -8.99 0.74 10.09
N TYR A 98 -9.38 -0.14 9.18
CA TYR A 98 -8.48 -0.95 8.40
C TYR A 98 -8.30 -0.35 7.01
N ALA A 99 -7.05 -0.24 6.58
CA ALA A 99 -6.71 0.23 5.25
C ALA A 99 -5.79 -0.76 4.53
N LYS A 100 -5.98 -0.88 3.22
CA LYS A 100 -5.06 -1.61 2.34
C LYS A 100 -5.10 -1.10 0.91
N PHE A 101 -4.04 -1.39 0.18
CA PHE A 101 -4.04 -1.35 -1.27
C PHE A 101 -4.36 -2.73 -1.85
N THR A 102 -4.86 -2.77 -3.07
CA THR A 102 -5.07 -4.02 -3.81
C THR A 102 -4.02 -4.14 -4.92
N LYS A 103 -3.76 -5.36 -5.40
CA LYS A 103 -2.74 -5.62 -6.43
C LYS A 103 -3.08 -5.01 -7.81
N TYR A 104 -4.36 -4.75 -8.06
CA TYR A 104 -4.91 -4.37 -9.37
C TYR A 104 -5.63 -3.01 -9.36
N SER A 105 -5.55 -2.27 -8.25
CA SER A 105 -6.17 -0.96 -8.18
C SER A 105 -5.34 -0.05 -7.29
N ASP A 106 -5.13 1.17 -7.79
CA ASP A 106 -4.44 2.25 -7.11
C ASP A 106 -5.30 2.91 -6.04
N LYS A 107 -6.52 2.42 -5.84
CA LYS A 107 -7.44 2.95 -4.84
C LYS A 107 -7.03 2.49 -3.44
N LEU A 108 -7.11 3.42 -2.50
CA LEU A 108 -7.04 3.11 -1.07
C LEU A 108 -8.40 2.54 -0.64
N PHE A 109 -8.40 1.34 -0.07
CA PHE A 109 -9.61 0.74 0.49
C PHE A 109 -9.58 0.91 2.00
N ILE A 110 -10.66 1.44 2.57
CA ILE A 110 -10.78 1.70 3.99
C ILE A 110 -12.11 1.12 4.51
N THR A 111 -12.06 0.39 5.61
CA THR A 111 -13.25 -0.16 6.30
C THR A 111 -13.16 0.06 7.81
N GLN A 112 -14.30 0.07 8.49
CA GLN A 112 -14.33 0.16 9.95
C GLN A 112 -13.60 -1.02 10.59
N ALA A 113 -12.97 -0.80 11.74
CA ALA A 113 -12.23 -1.85 12.44
C ALA A 113 -13.12 -2.99 12.99
N THR A 114 -14.44 -2.83 12.92
CA THR A 114 -15.45 -3.81 13.35
C THR A 114 -15.75 -4.87 12.28
N THR A 115 -15.59 -4.54 10.99
CA THR A 115 -15.85 -5.43 9.84
C THR A 115 -14.54 -5.96 9.28
N ARG A 116 -14.01 -7.03 9.88
CA ARG A 116 -12.72 -7.64 9.48
C ARG A 116 -12.75 -8.23 8.05
N ASP A 117 -13.93 -8.55 7.53
CA ASP A 117 -14.08 -9.42 6.35
C ASP A 117 -14.56 -8.72 5.06
N TYR A 118 -15.03 -7.47 5.12
CA TYR A 118 -15.57 -6.77 3.93
C TYR A 118 -14.94 -5.37 3.75
N PHE A 119 -13.94 -5.29 2.88
CA PHE A 119 -13.40 -4.02 2.44
C PHE A 119 -14.27 -3.43 1.34
N LYS A 120 -15.25 -2.59 1.70
CA LYS A 120 -15.90 -1.70 0.73
C LYS A 120 -15.12 -0.40 0.60
N MET A 121 -15.13 0.18 -0.59
CA MET A 121 -14.43 1.43 -0.88
C MET A 121 -15.01 2.62 -0.07
N TYR A 122 -16.22 2.48 0.47
CA TYR A 122 -17.00 3.53 1.16
C TYR A 122 -17.63 3.04 2.47
N ASP A 123 -17.07 2.01 3.12
CA ASP A 123 -17.72 1.37 4.28
C ASP A 123 -17.87 2.29 5.52
N LEU A 124 -17.24 3.47 5.48
CA LEU A 124 -17.28 4.49 6.53
C LEU A 124 -18.51 5.39 6.43
N GLU A 125 -19.17 5.42 5.28
CA GLU A 125 -20.35 6.25 5.01
C GLU A 125 -21.54 5.29 4.94
N LYS A 126 -22.32 5.22 6.02
CA LYS A 126 -23.65 4.61 5.94
C LYS A 126 -24.53 5.56 5.14
N GLU A 127 -25.25 5.03 4.14
CA GLU A 127 -26.43 5.70 3.57
C GLU A 127 -27.36 6.20 4.70
#